data_AF-A0A522R1G0-F1
#
_entry.id   AF-A0A522R1G0-F1
#
_cell.length_a   1.000
_cell.length_b   1.000
_cell.length_c   1.000
_cell.angle_alpha   90.00
_cell.angle_beta   90.00
_cell.angle_gamma   90.00
#
_symmetry.space_group_name_H-M   'P 1'
#
loop_
_entity.id
_entity.type
_entity.pdbx_description
1 polymer ?
#
loop_
_entity_poly.entity_id
_entity_poly.type
_entity_poly.pdbx_seq_one_letter_code
_entity_poly.pdbx_strand_id
1 'polypeptide(L)'
;MKPTKRSISRLLLGAAFASVFAFGGAYGQVLRPNQTLGFSNGKLVTFTYLQNFDCVDQPLDDLDYNGMAAQSDAGELQTPICQAGMQPTVDPTGENAKKSAILYVLVPMFSLNDDQNADDAIPCPPEVRLNTLCGRSLGQTLIKLFGAVPEAYKAKPLVPTDCPNPDSPPGTCTMHASTVDLGKVLVALGKLPAPVKNVFLPTPNHSHVIANSLANTKAIWWEVVPVLVTDPAEWPNKDGGIKSVAELQEAEREGDAVQVPSNFFLFFSSHKMMGMHDPD
;
A
#
# COMPACT_ATOMS: atom_id res chain seq x y z
N MET A 1 65.64 -26.06 24.52
CA MET A 1 64.87 -26.91 25.45
C MET A 1 64.87 -26.30 26.84
N LYS A 2 63.73 -25.72 27.23
CA LYS A 2 63.29 -25.40 28.60
C LYS A 2 61.76 -25.44 28.53
N PRO A 3 61.06 -26.34 29.26
CA PRO A 3 59.61 -26.40 29.20
C PRO A 3 59.02 -25.53 30.32
N THR A 4 58.12 -24.62 29.98
CA THR A 4 57.35 -23.88 30.99
C THR A 4 55.86 -24.07 30.78
N LYS A 5 55.32 -24.93 31.64
CA LYS A 5 54.02 -24.89 32.33
C LYS A 5 52.79 -24.49 31.52
N ARG A 6 51.99 -25.52 31.22
CA ARG A 6 50.56 -25.46 30.96
C ARG A 6 49.83 -24.69 32.06
N SER A 7 48.98 -23.75 31.66
CA SER A 7 47.86 -23.27 32.46
C SER A 7 46.58 -23.63 31.71
N ILE A 8 45.76 -24.45 32.37
CA ILE A 8 44.41 -24.83 31.96
C ILE A 8 43.47 -23.74 32.49
N SER A 9 42.38 -23.52 31.75
CA SER A 9 41.17 -22.83 32.16
C SER A 9 41.09 -21.36 31.73
N ARG A 10 40.42 -21.13 30.61
CA ARG A 10 39.05 -20.58 30.62
C ARG A 10 38.44 -20.74 29.23
N LEU A 11 37.44 -21.62 29.14
CA LEU A 11 36.36 -21.47 28.17
C LEU A 11 35.82 -20.04 28.33
N LEU A 12 35.85 -19.26 27.25
CA LEU A 12 34.96 -18.13 27.08
C LEU A 12 34.13 -18.37 25.82
N LEU A 13 32.82 -18.51 26.09
CA LEU A 13 31.64 -18.27 25.27
C LEU A 13 31.95 -17.67 23.88
N GLY A 14 31.40 -18.16 22.77
CA GLY A 14 30.00 -18.56 22.61
C GLY A 14 29.16 -17.37 22.17
N ALA A 15 28.87 -17.30 20.87
CA ALA A 15 27.77 -16.61 20.20
C ALA A 15 27.62 -15.07 20.36
N ALA A 16 27.67 -14.35 19.22
CA ALA A 16 26.56 -13.51 18.74
C ALA A 16 26.97 -12.72 17.48
N PHE A 17 26.91 -13.35 16.30
CA PHE A 17 26.61 -12.64 15.06
C PHE A 17 25.18 -13.01 14.67
N ALA A 18 24.24 -12.38 15.35
CA ALA A 18 22.84 -12.35 14.98
C ALA A 18 22.44 -10.88 15.01
N SER A 19 22.75 -10.17 13.93
CA SER A 19 22.13 -8.89 13.62
C SER A 19 20.68 -9.20 13.23
N VAL A 20 19.85 -9.40 14.24
CA VAL A 20 18.41 -9.51 14.10
C VAL A 20 17.93 -8.18 13.54
N PHE A 21 17.42 -8.19 12.31
CA PHE A 21 16.53 -7.15 11.81
C PHE A 21 15.24 -7.19 12.64
N ALA A 22 15.28 -6.56 13.82
CA ALA A 22 14.11 -6.29 14.64
C ALA A 22 13.66 -4.86 14.38
N PHE A 23 12.93 -4.65 13.28
CA PHE A 23 12.20 -3.39 13.05
C PHE A 23 10.68 -3.58 13.01
N GLY A 24 10.18 -4.60 13.73
CA GLY A 24 8.76 -4.67 14.11
C GLY A 24 8.41 -3.95 15.42
N GLY A 25 9.36 -3.25 16.07
CA GLY A 25 9.23 -2.89 17.49
C GLY A 25 9.56 -1.45 17.91
N ALA A 26 9.65 -0.48 17.00
CA ALA A 26 10.10 0.88 17.35
C ALA A 26 9.04 2.00 17.24
N TYR A 27 7.75 1.66 17.23
CA TYR A 27 6.66 2.63 17.46
C TYR A 27 5.63 2.01 18.40
N GLY A 28 5.89 2.05 19.71
CA GLY A 28 5.08 1.44 20.76
C GLY A 28 3.73 2.12 21.03
N GLN A 29 2.95 2.41 19.98
CA GLN A 29 1.55 2.79 20.10
C GLN A 29 0.69 1.65 19.56
N VAL A 30 -0.12 1.06 20.43
CA VAL A 30 -1.15 0.10 20.03
C VAL A 30 -2.23 0.88 19.28
N LEU A 31 -2.25 0.76 17.96
CA LEU A 31 -3.32 1.31 17.12
C LEU A 31 -4.64 0.62 17.47
N ARG A 32 -5.73 1.38 17.42
CA ARG A 32 -7.08 0.78 17.48
C ARG A 32 -7.35 0.02 16.18
N PRO A 33 -8.29 -0.95 16.17
CA PRO A 33 -8.59 -1.71 14.96
C PRO A 33 -8.92 -0.84 13.73
N ASN A 34 -9.57 0.30 13.95
CA ASN A 34 -9.93 1.27 12.91
C ASN A 34 -8.89 2.40 12.74
N GLN A 35 -7.61 2.13 12.99
CA GLN A 35 -6.54 3.10 12.83
C GLN A 35 -5.36 2.54 12.06
N THR A 36 -4.74 3.39 11.27
CA THR A 36 -3.49 3.15 10.54
C THR A 36 -2.53 4.32 10.78
N LEU A 37 -1.28 4.16 10.35
CA LEU A 37 -0.31 5.24 10.30
C LEU A 37 -0.20 5.83 8.89
N GLY A 38 0.42 6.99 8.82
CA GLY A 38 0.88 7.60 7.60
C GLY A 38 1.89 8.70 7.90
N PHE A 39 2.31 9.40 6.86
CA PHE A 39 3.27 10.49 6.96
C PHE A 39 2.68 11.83 6.54
N SER A 40 3.17 12.87 7.18
CA SER A 40 2.92 14.26 6.86
C SER A 40 4.17 15.08 7.17
N ASN A 41 4.87 15.52 6.13
CA ASN A 41 6.07 16.37 6.25
C ASN A 41 7.13 15.75 7.19
N GLY A 42 7.47 14.48 6.93
CA GLY A 42 8.46 13.73 7.69
C GLY A 42 7.97 13.20 9.04
N LYS A 43 6.75 13.56 9.47
CA LYS A 43 6.19 13.16 10.78
C LYS A 43 5.09 12.13 10.61
N LEU A 44 4.99 11.23 11.58
CA LEU A 44 3.89 10.28 11.68
C LEU A 44 2.57 10.98 12.03
N VAL A 45 1.54 10.56 11.35
CA VAL A 45 0.13 10.89 11.60
C VAL A 45 -0.64 9.59 11.79
N THR A 46 -1.65 9.63 12.64
CA THR A 46 -2.59 8.53 12.82
C THR A 46 -3.86 8.86 12.05
N PHE A 47 -4.35 7.90 11.28
CA PHE A 47 -5.66 7.96 10.64
C PHE A 47 -6.67 7.18 11.46
N THR A 48 -7.89 7.71 11.61
CA THR A 48 -8.99 7.03 12.30
C THR A 48 -10.19 6.95 11.37
N TYR A 49 -10.51 5.73 10.93
CA TYR A 49 -11.59 5.46 10.01
C TYR A 49 -12.93 5.44 10.75
N LEU A 50 -13.91 6.20 10.25
CA LEU A 50 -15.24 6.31 10.86
C LEU A 50 -16.35 5.68 10.02
N GLN A 51 -16.08 5.39 8.75
CA GLN A 51 -16.99 4.73 7.83
C GLN A 51 -16.18 3.81 6.91
N ASN A 52 -16.88 2.98 6.14
CA ASN A 52 -16.24 2.16 5.12
C ASN A 52 -15.77 3.03 3.95
N PHE A 53 -14.88 2.48 3.13
CA PHE A 53 -14.49 3.07 1.85
C PHE A 53 -15.69 3.23 0.92
N ASP A 54 -15.51 4.05 -0.11
CA ASP A 54 -16.40 4.11 -1.27
C ASP A 54 -15.59 4.04 -2.56
N CYS A 55 -16.16 3.43 -3.59
CA CYS A 55 -15.58 3.36 -4.92
C CYS A 55 -16.61 3.92 -5.89
N VAL A 56 -16.39 5.17 -6.29
CA VAL A 56 -17.38 5.95 -7.01
C VAL A 56 -17.56 5.40 -8.42
N ASP A 57 -18.80 5.07 -8.74
CA ASP A 57 -19.25 4.60 -10.03
C ASP A 57 -20.29 5.59 -10.58
N GLN A 58 -20.05 6.16 -11.76
CA GLN A 58 -20.90 7.19 -12.33
C GLN A 58 -21.90 6.59 -13.31
N PRO A 59 -23.05 7.25 -13.57
CA PRO A 59 -24.14 6.65 -14.34
C PRO A 59 -23.79 6.08 -15.73
N LEU A 60 -22.75 6.62 -16.37
CA LEU A 60 -22.30 6.22 -17.72
C LEU A 60 -21.02 5.38 -17.72
N ASP A 61 -20.48 5.05 -16.55
CA ASP A 61 -19.33 4.15 -16.44
C ASP A 61 -19.76 2.70 -16.76
N ASP A 62 -18.78 1.87 -17.12
CA ASP A 62 -18.89 0.41 -17.36
C ASP A 62 -17.58 -0.19 -16.85
N LEU A 63 -17.51 -0.40 -15.54
CA LEU A 63 -16.30 -0.81 -14.82
C LEU A 63 -16.07 -2.31 -14.91
N ASP A 64 -17.10 -3.11 -15.17
CA ASP A 64 -17.02 -4.55 -15.35
C ASP A 64 -16.86 -4.99 -16.82
N TYR A 65 -16.91 -4.03 -17.75
CA TYR A 65 -16.70 -4.18 -19.19
C TYR A 65 -17.71 -5.11 -19.87
N ASN A 66 -18.95 -5.15 -19.38
CA ASN A 66 -20.00 -5.97 -19.95
C ASN A 66 -20.81 -5.28 -21.07
N GLY A 67 -20.53 -3.98 -21.32
CA GLY A 67 -21.17 -3.18 -22.36
C GLY A 67 -22.49 -2.52 -21.92
N MET A 68 -22.86 -2.61 -20.64
CA MET A 68 -23.97 -1.90 -20.03
C MET A 68 -23.43 -0.79 -19.14
N ALA A 69 -24.06 0.38 -19.19
CA ALA A 69 -23.70 1.47 -18.29
C ALA A 69 -24.23 1.21 -16.88
N ALA A 70 -23.50 1.63 -15.85
CA ALA A 70 -23.80 1.42 -14.43
C ALA A 70 -25.24 1.80 -14.05
N GLN A 71 -25.81 2.88 -14.60
CA GLN A 71 -27.20 3.29 -14.33
C GLN A 71 -28.26 2.27 -14.78
N SER A 72 -27.87 1.33 -15.63
CA SER A 72 -28.69 0.22 -16.13
C SER A 72 -28.16 -1.15 -15.68
N ASP A 73 -27.09 -1.18 -14.89
CA ASP A 73 -26.48 -2.38 -14.34
C ASP A 73 -26.56 -2.39 -12.80
N ALA A 74 -27.63 -2.99 -12.29
CA ALA A 74 -27.81 -3.12 -10.85
C ALA A 74 -26.75 -4.02 -10.18
N GLY A 75 -26.12 -4.93 -10.92
CA GLY A 75 -25.11 -5.85 -10.38
C GLY A 75 -23.80 -5.12 -10.08
N GLU A 76 -23.40 -4.22 -10.97
CA GLU A 76 -22.23 -3.35 -10.80
C GLU A 76 -22.36 -2.47 -9.55
N LEU A 77 -23.51 -1.81 -9.38
CA LEU A 77 -23.78 -0.94 -8.23
C LEU A 77 -23.88 -1.70 -6.89
N GLN A 78 -24.28 -2.97 -6.92
CA GLN A 78 -24.34 -3.82 -5.72
C GLN A 78 -22.99 -4.41 -5.34
N THR A 79 -22.04 -4.43 -6.26
CA THR A 79 -20.67 -4.94 -6.04
C THR A 79 -19.64 -3.92 -6.54
N PRO A 80 -19.51 -2.75 -5.89
CA PRO A 80 -18.71 -1.63 -6.39
C PRO A 80 -17.27 -2.03 -6.72
N ILE A 81 -16.77 -1.53 -7.84
CA ILE A 81 -15.44 -1.86 -8.36
C ILE A 81 -14.46 -0.73 -8.03
N CYS A 82 -13.52 -1.02 -7.14
CA CYS A 82 -12.37 -0.16 -6.90
C CYS A 82 -11.35 -0.39 -8.00
N GLN A 83 -11.42 0.40 -9.08
CA GLN A 83 -10.49 0.38 -10.21
C GLN A 83 -9.41 1.48 -10.19
N ALA A 84 -8.14 1.06 -10.31
CA ALA A 84 -7.03 1.98 -10.58
C ALA A 84 -6.99 2.33 -12.09
N GLY A 85 -6.51 3.52 -12.42
CA GLY A 85 -6.48 4.04 -13.80
C GLY A 85 -7.79 4.70 -14.22
N MET A 86 -8.61 5.14 -13.28
CA MET A 86 -9.88 5.81 -13.52
C MET A 86 -10.04 7.00 -12.59
N GLN A 87 -10.61 8.10 -13.08
CA GLN A 87 -10.86 9.29 -12.27
C GLN A 87 -12.36 9.64 -12.33
N PRO A 88 -13.09 9.60 -11.21
CA PRO A 88 -14.47 10.06 -11.18
C PRO A 88 -14.52 11.59 -11.22
N THR A 89 -15.64 12.15 -11.70
CA THR A 89 -15.83 13.61 -11.70
C THR A 89 -16.41 14.13 -10.37
N VAL A 90 -17.02 13.23 -9.60
CA VAL A 90 -17.63 13.52 -8.29
C VAL A 90 -17.02 12.67 -7.19
N ASP A 91 -17.06 13.18 -5.96
CA ASP A 91 -16.73 12.44 -4.75
C ASP A 91 -18.00 11.76 -4.15
N PRO A 92 -17.88 10.97 -3.08
CA PRO A 92 -19.02 10.30 -2.45
C PRO A 92 -20.13 11.22 -1.92
N THR A 93 -19.86 12.53 -1.80
CA THR A 93 -20.86 13.53 -1.40
C THR A 93 -21.60 14.14 -2.60
N GLY A 94 -21.18 13.81 -3.82
CA GLY A 94 -21.68 14.39 -5.07
C GLY A 94 -21.02 15.71 -5.44
N GLU A 95 -20.02 16.17 -4.67
CA GLU A 95 -19.23 17.35 -4.99
C GLU A 95 -18.14 17.02 -6.00
N ASN A 96 -17.54 18.04 -6.61
CA ASN A 96 -16.46 17.84 -7.59
C ASN A 96 -15.24 17.17 -6.94
N ALA A 97 -14.86 15.99 -7.44
CA ALA A 97 -13.74 15.18 -6.92
C ALA A 97 -12.42 15.95 -6.85
N LYS A 98 -12.17 16.90 -7.76
CA LYS A 98 -10.94 17.71 -7.75
C LYS A 98 -10.78 18.61 -6.52
N LYS A 99 -11.84 18.77 -5.72
CA LYS A 99 -11.81 19.53 -4.46
C LYS A 99 -11.53 18.64 -3.26
N SER A 100 -11.56 17.32 -3.42
CA SER A 100 -11.33 16.38 -2.34
C SER A 100 -9.89 16.47 -1.85
N ALA A 101 -9.70 16.20 -0.56
CA ALA A 101 -8.37 16.06 0.00
C ALA A 101 -7.70 14.79 -0.55
N ILE A 102 -6.41 14.85 -0.87
CA ILE A 102 -5.69 13.70 -1.42
C ILE A 102 -5.00 12.92 -0.31
N LEU A 103 -5.21 11.61 -0.32
CA LEU A 103 -4.38 10.61 0.34
C LEU A 103 -3.51 9.94 -0.74
N TYR A 104 -2.20 10.19 -0.68
CA TYR A 104 -1.25 9.47 -1.52
C TYR A 104 -0.97 8.10 -0.90
N VAL A 105 -1.23 7.04 -1.66
CA VAL A 105 -1.02 5.65 -1.24
C VAL A 105 0.21 5.11 -1.96
N LEU A 106 1.33 5.02 -1.26
CA LEU A 106 2.58 4.52 -1.80
C LEU A 106 2.52 2.99 -1.90
N VAL A 107 2.71 2.45 -3.11
CA VAL A 107 2.68 1.02 -3.42
C VAL A 107 4.08 0.57 -3.85
N PRO A 108 4.76 -0.34 -3.12
CA PRO A 108 6.15 -0.70 -3.41
C PRO A 108 6.23 -1.72 -4.54
N MET A 109 6.32 -1.23 -5.77
CA MET A 109 6.40 -2.00 -7.02
C MET A 109 7.83 -2.45 -7.37
N PHE A 110 8.65 -2.71 -6.36
CA PHE A 110 10.00 -3.27 -6.47
C PHE A 110 10.11 -4.58 -5.68
N SER A 111 11.20 -5.32 -5.83
CA SER A 111 11.51 -6.52 -5.03
C SER A 111 12.93 -6.41 -4.48
N LEU A 112 13.11 -6.39 -3.16
CA LEU A 112 14.44 -6.18 -2.55
C LEU A 112 15.39 -7.38 -2.74
N ASN A 113 14.83 -8.56 -2.97
CA ASN A 113 15.56 -9.83 -3.02
C ASN A 113 15.35 -10.60 -4.33
N ASP A 114 14.82 -9.94 -5.37
CA ASP A 114 14.51 -10.56 -6.67
C ASP A 114 13.69 -11.85 -6.52
N ASP A 115 12.59 -11.76 -5.76
CA ASP A 115 11.81 -12.92 -5.34
C ASP A 115 11.16 -13.68 -6.52
N GLN A 116 11.67 -14.88 -6.80
CA GLN A 116 11.16 -15.80 -7.84
C GLN A 116 10.21 -16.88 -7.29
N ASN A 117 9.88 -16.84 -6.00
CA ASN A 117 9.00 -17.84 -5.40
C ASN A 117 7.54 -17.40 -5.48
N ALA A 118 6.78 -18.03 -6.38
CA ALA A 118 5.37 -17.70 -6.56
C ALA A 118 4.49 -17.92 -5.32
N ASP A 119 4.91 -18.76 -4.37
CA ASP A 119 4.14 -19.01 -3.14
C ASP A 119 4.28 -17.88 -2.10
N ASP A 120 5.20 -16.94 -2.31
CA ASP A 120 5.40 -15.80 -1.42
C ASP A 120 4.43 -14.64 -1.71
N ALA A 121 3.58 -14.77 -2.73
CA ALA A 121 2.51 -13.81 -3.02
C ALA A 121 1.36 -13.86 -1.99
N ILE A 122 0.63 -12.76 -1.82
CA ILE A 122 -0.52 -12.64 -0.90
C ILE A 122 -1.51 -13.81 -1.16
N PRO A 123 -1.85 -14.61 -0.13
CA PRO A 123 -2.80 -15.72 -0.28
C PRO A 123 -4.20 -15.19 -0.58
N CYS A 124 -5.09 -16.04 -1.08
CA CYS A 124 -6.47 -15.65 -1.33
C CYS A 124 -7.17 -15.26 -0.02
N PRO A 125 -7.64 -14.01 0.12
CA PRO A 125 -8.43 -13.61 1.29
C PRO A 125 -9.71 -14.47 1.41
N PRO A 126 -10.19 -14.74 2.65
CA PRO A 126 -11.32 -15.64 2.89
C PRO A 126 -12.66 -15.14 2.30
N GLU A 127 -12.80 -13.83 2.06
CA GLU A 127 -14.03 -13.20 1.55
C GLU A 127 -13.75 -12.35 0.30
N VAL A 128 -13.14 -12.95 -0.72
CA VAL A 128 -12.85 -12.24 -1.98
C VAL A 128 -14.00 -12.26 -2.97
N ARG A 129 -14.04 -11.18 -3.76
CA ARG A 129 -14.71 -11.16 -5.05
C ARG A 129 -14.29 -12.38 -5.88
N LEU A 130 -15.26 -13.01 -6.53
CA LEU A 130 -15.02 -14.13 -7.44
C LEU A 130 -13.98 -13.74 -8.51
N ASN A 131 -13.13 -14.68 -8.90
CA ASN A 131 -12.06 -14.50 -9.90
C ASN A 131 -10.93 -13.53 -9.49
N THR A 132 -10.78 -13.22 -8.20
CA THR A 132 -9.59 -12.52 -7.71
C THR A 132 -8.33 -13.36 -7.97
N LEU A 133 -7.33 -12.76 -8.61
CA LEU A 133 -6.00 -13.33 -8.83
C LEU A 133 -5.18 -13.22 -7.54
N CYS A 134 -4.98 -14.34 -6.85
CA CYS A 134 -4.31 -14.41 -5.56
C CYS A 134 -3.46 -15.68 -5.41
N GLY A 135 -2.68 -15.75 -4.33
CA GLY A 135 -1.81 -16.88 -3.98
C GLY A 135 -0.79 -17.20 -5.07
N ARG A 136 -0.51 -18.49 -5.27
CA ARG A 136 0.49 -18.94 -6.25
C ARG A 136 0.26 -18.41 -7.67
N SER A 137 -1.00 -18.35 -8.11
CA SER A 137 -1.35 -17.84 -9.44
C SER A 137 -1.00 -16.36 -9.60
N LEU A 138 -1.20 -15.57 -8.54
CA LEU A 138 -0.74 -14.18 -8.49
C LEU A 138 0.78 -14.11 -8.58
N GLY A 139 1.50 -14.87 -7.76
CA GLY A 139 2.97 -14.89 -7.77
C GLY A 139 3.54 -15.24 -9.14
N GLN A 140 3.02 -16.29 -9.80
CA GLN A 140 3.42 -16.66 -11.16
C GLN A 140 3.19 -15.53 -12.18
N THR A 141 2.05 -14.85 -12.05
CA THR A 141 1.70 -13.74 -12.94
C THR A 141 2.63 -12.55 -12.72
N LEU A 142 2.91 -12.20 -11.47
CA LEU A 142 3.80 -11.10 -11.10
C LEU A 142 5.23 -11.34 -11.59
N ILE A 143 5.79 -12.52 -11.33
CA ILE A 143 7.12 -12.91 -11.83
C ILE A 143 7.18 -12.80 -13.35
N LYS A 144 6.15 -13.27 -14.05
CA LYS A 144 6.09 -13.18 -15.52
C LYS A 144 6.06 -11.73 -16.03
N LEU A 145 5.30 -10.85 -15.37
CA LEU A 145 5.09 -9.47 -15.85
C LEU A 145 6.18 -8.50 -15.40
N PHE A 146 6.72 -8.70 -14.21
CA PHE A 146 7.62 -7.76 -13.52
C PHE A 146 9.00 -8.35 -13.22
N GLY A 147 9.23 -9.62 -13.54
CA GLY A 147 10.49 -10.31 -13.29
C GLY A 147 10.57 -10.92 -11.90
N ALA A 148 9.86 -10.40 -10.89
CA ALA A 148 9.84 -10.91 -9.51
C ALA A 148 8.46 -10.67 -8.87
N VAL A 149 8.24 -11.18 -7.65
CA VAL A 149 7.12 -10.76 -6.79
C VAL A 149 7.48 -9.41 -6.17
N PRO A 150 6.74 -8.31 -6.45
CA PRO A 150 6.97 -7.02 -5.79
C PRO A 150 6.55 -7.03 -4.33
N GLU A 151 7.18 -6.21 -3.48
CA GLU A 151 6.84 -6.08 -2.06
C GLU A 151 5.35 -5.76 -1.84
N ALA A 152 4.74 -5.01 -2.76
CA ALA A 152 3.31 -4.69 -2.77
C ALA A 152 2.41 -5.93 -2.69
N TYR A 153 2.87 -7.08 -3.18
CA TYR A 153 2.08 -8.31 -3.27
C TYR A 153 2.71 -9.50 -2.55
N LYS A 154 3.71 -9.27 -1.69
CA LYS A 154 4.25 -10.33 -0.84
C LYS A 154 3.37 -10.57 0.37
N ALA A 155 3.23 -11.84 0.74
CA ALA A 155 2.67 -12.25 2.02
C ALA A 155 3.59 -11.89 3.21
N LYS A 156 4.86 -11.58 2.96
CA LYS A 156 5.77 -11.07 3.99
C LYS A 156 6.70 -10.03 3.34
N PRO A 157 6.25 -8.78 3.19
CA PRO A 157 7.09 -7.75 2.61
C PRO A 157 8.35 -7.55 3.47
N LEU A 158 9.47 -7.26 2.81
CA LEU A 158 10.76 -6.96 3.44
C LEU A 158 10.88 -5.49 3.83
N VAL A 159 9.90 -4.68 3.45
CA VAL A 159 9.77 -3.26 3.81
C VAL A 159 8.62 -3.07 4.80
N PRO A 160 8.71 -2.07 5.70
CA PRO A 160 7.57 -1.71 6.55
C PRO A 160 6.45 -1.12 5.70
N THR A 161 5.21 -1.47 6.04
CA THR A 161 3.98 -0.95 5.41
C THR A 161 3.02 -0.48 6.50
N ASP A 162 2.26 0.58 6.23
CA ASP A 162 1.22 1.08 7.15
C ASP A 162 -0.06 0.25 7.09
N CYS A 163 -0.29 -0.38 5.93
CA CYS A 163 -1.44 -1.20 5.60
C CYS A 163 -0.92 -2.48 4.90
N PRO A 164 -1.11 -3.68 5.48
CA PRO A 164 -1.97 -4.02 6.63
C PRO A 164 -1.51 -3.39 7.97
N ASN A 165 -2.43 -3.30 8.93
CA ASN A 165 -2.11 -2.85 10.29
C ASN A 165 -0.97 -3.69 10.90
N PRO A 166 -0.21 -3.14 11.86
CA PRO A 166 0.67 -3.95 12.70
C PRO A 166 -0.09 -5.17 13.23
N ASP A 167 0.47 -6.35 13.00
CA ASP A 167 -0.07 -7.68 13.37
C ASP A 167 -1.26 -8.21 12.54
N SER A 168 -1.73 -7.49 11.50
CA SER A 168 -2.76 -8.01 10.60
C SER A 168 -2.18 -8.79 9.41
N PRO A 169 -2.89 -9.80 8.88
CA PRO A 169 -2.44 -10.51 7.70
C PRO A 169 -2.22 -9.56 6.49
N PRO A 170 -1.24 -9.83 5.63
CA PRO A 170 -1.05 -9.13 4.35
C PRO A 170 -2.32 -9.06 3.51
N GLY A 171 -2.49 -7.97 2.77
CA GLY A 171 -3.68 -7.74 1.98
C GLY A 171 -4.96 -7.54 2.79
N THR A 172 -4.86 -7.33 4.12
CA THR A 172 -6.00 -6.98 4.98
C THR A 172 -5.82 -5.57 5.56
N CYS A 173 -6.64 -4.63 5.10
CA CYS A 173 -6.61 -3.24 5.55
C CYS A 173 -7.98 -2.90 6.13
N THR A 174 -8.02 -2.40 7.37
CA THR A 174 -9.30 -2.13 8.05
C THR A 174 -10.08 -1.05 7.32
N MET A 175 -11.39 -1.27 7.06
CA MET A 175 -12.27 -0.31 6.36
C MET A 175 -11.85 0.01 4.91
N HIS A 176 -11.02 -0.82 4.29
CA HIS A 176 -10.62 -0.71 2.88
C HIS A 176 -11.29 -1.79 2.04
N ALA A 177 -11.25 -1.60 0.72
CA ALA A 177 -11.54 -2.68 -0.20
C ALA A 177 -10.56 -3.84 0.03
N SER A 178 -11.06 -5.07 -0.04
CA SER A 178 -10.22 -6.28 0.01
C SER A 178 -9.61 -6.61 -1.35
N THR A 179 -10.16 -6.04 -2.42
CA THR A 179 -9.72 -6.25 -3.81
C THR A 179 -9.71 -4.95 -4.59
N VAL A 180 -8.74 -4.79 -5.48
CA VAL A 180 -8.65 -3.70 -6.45
C VAL A 180 -8.56 -4.25 -7.86
N ASP A 181 -9.10 -3.53 -8.84
CA ASP A 181 -8.96 -3.83 -10.26
C ASP A 181 -7.81 -3.02 -10.88
N LEU A 182 -6.85 -3.73 -11.47
CA LEU A 182 -5.68 -3.14 -12.12
C LEU A 182 -5.69 -3.27 -13.64
N GLY A 183 -6.78 -3.75 -14.24
CA GLY A 183 -6.88 -3.99 -15.68
C GLY A 183 -6.41 -2.80 -16.53
N LYS A 184 -6.92 -1.60 -16.25
CA LYS A 184 -6.53 -0.36 -16.97
C LYS A 184 -5.05 -0.05 -16.82
N VAL A 185 -4.52 -0.15 -15.60
CA VAL A 185 -3.12 0.14 -15.30
C VAL A 185 -2.19 -0.84 -16.03
N LEU A 186 -2.50 -2.14 -16.00
CA LEU A 186 -1.67 -3.16 -16.64
C LEU A 186 -1.64 -3.03 -18.17
N VAL A 187 -2.74 -2.61 -18.79
CA VAL A 187 -2.76 -2.28 -20.24
C VAL A 187 -1.97 -0.99 -20.51
N ALA A 188 -2.15 0.06 -19.69
CA ALA A 188 -1.42 1.32 -19.84
C ALA A 188 0.11 1.14 -19.71
N LEU A 189 0.55 0.23 -18.83
CA LEU A 189 1.96 -0.16 -18.67
C LEU A 189 2.47 -1.13 -19.76
N GLY A 190 1.63 -1.52 -20.73
CA GLY A 190 1.99 -2.47 -21.78
C GLY A 190 2.24 -3.91 -21.28
N LYS A 191 1.79 -4.25 -20.07
CA LYS A 191 1.93 -5.58 -19.46
C LYS A 191 0.85 -6.54 -19.92
N LEU A 192 -0.32 -6.03 -20.31
CA LEU A 192 -1.42 -6.78 -20.91
C LEU A 192 -1.88 -6.15 -22.23
N PRO A 193 -2.39 -6.95 -23.18
CA PRO A 193 -2.93 -6.42 -24.43
C PRO A 193 -4.29 -5.76 -24.23
N ALA A 194 -4.64 -4.82 -25.11
CA ALA A 194 -6.00 -4.32 -25.27
C ALA A 194 -6.93 -5.36 -25.94
N PRO A 195 -8.27 -5.27 -25.77
CA PRO A 195 -9.01 -4.32 -24.93
C PRO A 195 -8.85 -4.63 -23.43
N VAL A 196 -9.08 -3.60 -22.61
CA VAL A 196 -9.03 -3.74 -21.14
C VAL A 196 -10.07 -4.76 -20.67
N LYS A 197 -9.70 -5.53 -19.65
CA LYS A 197 -10.57 -6.43 -18.89
C LYS A 197 -10.25 -6.28 -17.42
N ASN A 198 -11.20 -6.60 -16.53
CA ASN A 198 -10.89 -6.61 -15.10
C ASN A 198 -9.79 -7.61 -14.76
N VAL A 199 -8.89 -7.19 -13.89
CA VAL A 199 -7.87 -8.00 -13.24
C VAL A 199 -7.94 -7.66 -11.76
N PHE A 200 -8.78 -8.39 -11.02
CA PHE A 200 -8.93 -8.21 -9.58
C PHE A 200 -7.74 -8.83 -8.85
N LEU A 201 -7.08 -8.06 -8.01
CA LEU A 201 -6.02 -8.51 -7.11
C LEU A 201 -6.41 -8.18 -5.67
N PRO A 202 -5.84 -8.86 -4.66
CA PRO A 202 -5.86 -8.37 -3.30
C PRO A 202 -5.34 -6.93 -3.23
N THR A 203 -5.88 -6.14 -2.32
CA THR A 203 -5.33 -4.80 -2.03
C THR A 203 -3.85 -4.91 -1.67
N PRO A 204 -2.96 -4.15 -2.33
CA PRO A 204 -1.52 -4.28 -2.11
C PRO A 204 -1.12 -3.81 -0.72
N ASN A 205 0.03 -4.28 -0.23
CA ASN A 205 0.70 -3.65 0.90
C ASN A 205 1.12 -2.22 0.51
N HIS A 206 0.93 -1.24 1.40
CA HIS A 206 1.16 0.16 1.09
C HIS A 206 1.50 1.03 2.30
N SER A 207 1.94 2.26 2.04
CA SER A 207 2.14 3.33 3.02
C SER A 207 1.37 4.59 2.60
N HIS A 208 1.25 5.57 3.49
CA HIS A 208 0.43 6.74 3.25
C HIS A 208 1.18 8.06 3.39
N VAL A 209 0.84 9.03 2.54
CA VAL A 209 1.29 10.41 2.66
C VAL A 209 0.12 11.36 2.47
N ILE A 210 0.02 12.37 3.34
CA ILE A 210 -0.92 13.48 3.21
C ILE A 210 -0.20 14.83 3.28
N ALA A 211 -0.85 15.88 2.79
CA ALA A 211 -0.35 17.24 2.92
C ALA A 211 -0.30 17.69 4.40
N ASN A 212 0.73 18.46 4.76
CA ASN A 212 0.93 18.91 6.16
C ASN A 212 -0.21 19.76 6.71
N SER A 213 -0.86 20.56 5.84
CA SER A 213 -2.03 21.35 6.20
C SER A 213 -3.21 20.49 6.65
N LEU A 214 -3.21 19.20 6.30
CA LEU A 214 -4.27 18.25 6.59
C LEU A 214 -3.88 17.22 7.66
N ALA A 215 -2.79 17.43 8.39
CA ALA A 215 -2.30 16.49 9.40
C ALA A 215 -3.14 16.43 10.68
N ASN A 216 -4.00 17.43 10.91
CA ASN A 216 -4.94 17.50 12.03
C ASN A 216 -6.33 17.85 11.51
N THR A 217 -6.96 16.90 10.82
CA THR A 217 -8.22 17.12 10.10
C THR A 217 -9.30 16.24 10.69
N LYS A 218 -10.50 16.79 10.89
CA LYS A 218 -11.69 16.00 11.23
C LYS A 218 -12.01 15.04 10.07
N ALA A 219 -12.84 14.05 10.32
CA ALA A 219 -13.16 13.07 9.29
C ALA A 219 -13.80 13.73 8.05
N ILE A 220 -13.21 13.46 6.90
CA ILE A 220 -13.64 13.88 5.56
C ILE A 220 -13.44 12.71 4.59
N TRP A 221 -13.97 12.83 3.39
CA TRP A 221 -13.63 11.93 2.29
C TRP A 221 -12.29 12.34 1.68
N TRP A 222 -11.39 11.36 1.60
CA TRP A 222 -10.08 11.49 0.99
C TRP A 222 -10.07 10.72 -0.32
N GLU A 223 -9.72 11.40 -1.39
CA GLU A 223 -9.42 10.77 -2.67
C GLU A 223 -8.13 9.97 -2.51
N VAL A 224 -8.20 8.68 -2.84
CA VAL A 224 -7.03 7.81 -2.86
C VAL A 224 -6.32 7.97 -4.19
N VAL A 225 -5.06 8.38 -4.15
CA VAL A 225 -4.20 8.43 -5.32
C VAL A 225 -3.09 7.39 -5.10
N PRO A 226 -3.19 6.19 -5.70
CA PRO A 226 -2.10 5.24 -5.71
C PRO A 226 -0.84 5.84 -6.36
N VAL A 227 0.30 5.61 -5.74
CA VAL A 227 1.62 5.99 -6.22
C VAL A 227 2.44 4.72 -6.36
N LEU A 228 2.78 4.35 -7.59
CA LEU A 228 3.66 3.21 -7.85
C LEU A 228 5.10 3.65 -7.58
N VAL A 229 5.69 3.18 -6.48
CA VAL A 229 7.09 3.43 -6.12
C VAL A 229 7.93 2.29 -6.69
N THR A 230 8.91 2.64 -7.53
CA THR A 230 9.71 1.67 -8.30
C THR A 230 11.17 1.59 -7.86
N ASP A 231 11.69 2.62 -7.19
CA ASP A 231 13.00 2.57 -6.53
C ASP A 231 12.83 2.28 -5.02
N PRO A 232 13.48 1.23 -4.48
CA PRO A 232 13.48 0.97 -3.03
C PRO A 232 14.06 2.10 -2.17
N ALA A 233 14.93 2.97 -2.70
CA ALA A 233 15.48 4.12 -1.98
C ALA A 233 14.39 5.15 -1.62
N GLU A 234 13.35 5.25 -2.45
CA GLU A 234 12.21 6.14 -2.25
C GLU A 234 11.19 5.60 -1.26
N TRP A 235 11.26 4.33 -0.89
CA TRP A 235 10.32 3.74 0.05
C TRP A 235 10.47 4.33 1.45
N PRO A 236 9.39 4.84 2.09
CA PRO A 236 9.47 5.42 3.43
C PRO A 236 10.04 4.42 4.43
N ASN A 237 11.17 4.80 5.01
CA ASN A 237 11.82 4.04 6.05
C ASN A 237 12.42 4.99 7.10
N LYS A 238 13.11 4.43 8.09
CA LYS A 238 13.73 5.19 9.18
C LYS A 238 14.84 6.13 8.67
N ASP A 239 15.53 5.77 7.60
CA ASP A 239 16.74 6.43 7.08
C ASP A 239 16.42 7.41 5.94
N GLY A 240 15.22 7.36 5.35
CA GLY A 240 14.86 8.20 4.20
C GLY A 240 13.53 7.82 3.55
N GLY A 241 13.37 8.20 2.28
CA GLY A 241 12.21 7.92 1.44
C GLY A 241 11.05 8.92 1.59
N ILE A 242 10.00 8.69 0.79
CA ILE A 242 8.85 9.58 0.63
C ILE A 242 8.01 9.62 1.92
N LYS A 243 8.15 10.70 2.70
CA LYS A 243 7.39 10.95 3.94
C LYS A 243 6.65 12.31 3.89
N SER A 244 6.58 12.90 2.72
CA SER A 244 5.96 14.20 2.47
C SER A 244 5.58 14.34 1.00
N VAL A 245 4.63 15.23 0.72
CA VAL A 245 4.24 15.55 -0.66
C VAL A 245 5.41 16.15 -1.45
N ALA A 246 6.32 16.87 -0.80
CA ALA A 246 7.49 17.44 -1.45
C ALA A 246 8.49 16.35 -1.89
N GLU A 247 8.76 15.36 -1.04
CA GLU A 247 9.60 14.21 -1.37
C GLU A 247 8.94 13.35 -2.46
N LEU A 248 7.61 13.15 -2.39
CA LEU A 248 6.86 12.46 -3.46
C LEU A 248 7.07 13.14 -4.82
N GLN A 249 6.93 14.46 -4.85
CA GLN A 249 7.10 15.24 -6.08
C GLN A 249 8.54 15.18 -6.62
N GLU A 250 9.55 14.99 -5.76
CA GLU A 250 10.93 14.76 -6.21
C GLU A 250 11.06 13.37 -6.83
N ALA A 251 10.60 12.33 -6.14
CA ALA A 251 10.61 10.96 -6.68
C ALA A 251 9.89 10.86 -8.04
N GLU A 252 8.79 11.60 -8.23
CA GLU A 252 8.11 11.68 -9.53
C GLU A 252 8.92 12.41 -10.61
N ARG A 253 9.69 13.45 -10.23
CA ARG A 253 10.59 14.14 -11.18
C ARG A 253 11.76 13.26 -11.60
N GLU A 254 12.25 12.44 -10.67
CA GLU A 254 13.34 11.50 -10.91
C GLU A 254 12.88 10.26 -11.69
N GLY A 255 11.57 10.01 -11.71
CA GLY A 255 10.93 8.90 -12.44
C GLY A 255 10.79 7.63 -11.60
N ASP A 256 11.05 7.73 -10.30
CA ASP A 256 11.06 6.63 -9.35
C ASP A 256 9.68 6.38 -8.73
N ALA A 257 8.77 7.34 -8.86
CA ALA A 257 7.37 7.24 -8.46
C ALA A 257 6.41 7.69 -9.57
N VAL A 258 5.23 7.08 -9.63
CA VAL A 258 4.17 7.47 -10.58
C VAL A 258 2.80 7.46 -9.92
N GLN A 259 2.14 8.61 -9.85
CA GLN A 259 0.73 8.70 -9.48
C GLN A 259 -0.19 8.05 -10.52
N VAL A 260 -1.20 7.33 -10.05
CA VAL A 260 -2.24 6.68 -10.85
C VAL A 260 -3.59 7.19 -10.36
N PRO A 261 -4.50 7.65 -11.24
CA PRO A 261 -5.83 8.04 -10.82
C PRO A 261 -6.62 6.83 -10.29
N SER A 262 -7.53 7.04 -9.35
CA SER A 262 -8.43 5.98 -8.88
C SER A 262 -9.83 6.51 -8.59
N ASN A 263 -10.80 5.60 -8.52
CA ASN A 263 -12.14 5.93 -8.04
C ASN A 263 -12.34 5.67 -6.54
N PHE A 264 -11.27 5.49 -5.76
CA PHE A 264 -11.39 5.11 -4.35
C PHE A 264 -11.41 6.32 -3.44
N PHE A 265 -12.25 6.23 -2.42
CA PHE A 265 -12.33 7.22 -1.37
C PHE A 265 -12.34 6.54 0.00
N LEU A 266 -11.66 7.15 0.95
CA LEU A 266 -11.65 6.70 2.35
C LEU A 266 -12.18 7.81 3.26
N PHE A 267 -12.98 7.43 4.26
CA PHE A 267 -13.53 8.37 5.23
C PHE A 267 -12.84 8.26 6.59
N PHE A 268 -11.91 9.18 6.85
CA PHE A 268 -11.11 9.18 8.08
C PHE A 268 -10.71 10.57 8.56
N SER A 269 -10.44 10.68 9.87
CA SER A 269 -9.76 11.83 10.46
C SER A 269 -8.25 11.59 10.57
N SER A 270 -7.46 12.65 10.55
CA SER A 270 -6.01 12.61 10.70
C SER A 270 -5.58 13.39 11.94
N HIS A 271 -4.59 12.86 12.67
CA HIS A 271 -4.00 13.53 13.83
C HIS A 271 -2.49 13.34 13.87
N LYS A 272 -1.74 14.42 14.11
CA LYS A 272 -0.32 14.30 14.44
C LYS A 272 -0.14 13.50 15.71
N MET A 273 0.80 12.56 15.71
CA MET A 273 1.16 11.84 16.92
C MET A 273 1.86 12.81 17.89
N MET A 274 1.32 12.96 19.09
CA MET A 274 1.96 13.75 20.15
C MET A 274 3.17 12.99 20.69
N GLY A 275 4.38 13.54 20.59
CA GLY A 275 5.58 12.97 21.22
C GLY A 275 6.89 13.06 20.44
N MET A 276 6.88 13.45 19.17
CA MET A 276 8.12 13.81 18.47
C MET A 276 8.35 15.31 18.65
N HIS A 277 9.18 15.68 19.63
CA HIS A 277 9.81 17.00 19.64
C HIS A 277 10.54 17.19 18.31
N ASP A 278 10.25 18.31 17.63
CA ASP A 278 11.12 18.78 16.56
C ASP A 278 12.51 19.01 17.16
N PRO A 279 13.59 18.48 16.57
CA PRO A 279 14.89 19.05 16.84
C PRO A 279 14.88 20.47 16.27
N ASP A 280 15.02 21.46 17.15
CA ASP A 280 15.32 22.84 16.80
C ASP A 280 16.62 22.94 15.97
#